data_AF-A0A8X8AXD0-F1
#
_entry.id   AF-A0A8X8AXD0-F1
#
_cell.length_a   1.000
_cell.length_b   1.000
_cell.length_c   1.000
_cell.angle_alpha   90.00
_cell.angle_beta   90.00
_cell.angle_gamma   90.00
#
_symmetry.space_group_name_H-M   'P 1'
#
loop_
_entity.id
_entity.type
_entity.pdbx_description
1 polymer ?
#
loop_
_entity_poly.entity_id
_entity_poly.type
_entity_poly.pdbx_seq_one_letter_code
_entity_poly.pdbx_strand_id
1 'polypeptide(L)' 'MGPKKRVVTLRQSLLTQTSHLAMEQINLKFIDTSSKMGHGKFQTTQEKNKFYGRAPAKA' A
#
# COMPACT_ATOMS: atom_id res chain seq x y z
N MET A 1 10.39 -1.37 13.68
CA MET A 1 9.54 -1.56 14.87
C MET A 1 9.35 -0.23 15.59
N GLY A 2 8.14 0.31 15.60
CA GLY A 2 7.82 1.61 16.21
C GLY A 2 6.66 2.35 15.54
N PRO A 3 6.27 3.53 16.06
CA PRO A 3 5.21 4.35 15.51
C PRO A 3 5.56 4.85 14.12
N LYS A 4 4.54 5.32 13.40
CA LYS A 4 4.72 6.01 12.10
C LYS A 4 5.75 7.13 12.27
N LYS A 5 6.61 7.31 11.27
CA LYS A 5 7.72 8.29 11.23
C LYS A 5 8.93 8.00 12.14
N ARG A 6 9.00 6.87 12.85
CA ARG A 6 10.24 6.47 13.54
C ARG A 6 11.31 6.06 12.52
N VAL A 7 12.55 6.48 12.74
CA VAL A 7 13.71 6.04 11.94
C VAL A 7 13.92 4.54 12.10
N VAL A 8 14.07 3.82 10.99
CA VAL A 8 14.37 2.39 10.95
C VAL A 8 15.55 2.15 10.03
N THR A 9 16.58 1.48 10.52
CA THR A 9 17.73 1.06 9.72
C THR A 9 17.47 -0.33 9.15
N LEU A 10 17.43 -0.46 7.82
CA LEU A 10 17.34 -1.74 7.13
C LEU A 10 18.75 -2.28 6.88
N ARG A 11 18.95 -3.58 7.09
CA ARG A 11 20.23 -4.27 6.93
C ARG A 11 20.02 -5.60 6.21
N GLN A 12 20.96 -5.96 5.34
CA GLN A 12 20.97 -7.27 4.69
C GLN A 12 21.18 -8.40 5.71
N SER A 13 20.52 -9.54 5.48
CA SER A 13 20.76 -10.74 6.29
C SER A 13 22.22 -11.15 6.26
N LEU A 14 22.73 -11.59 7.41
CA LEU A 14 24.12 -12.05 7.55
C LEU A 14 24.42 -13.31 6.74
N LEU A 15 23.43 -14.19 6.66
CA LEU A 15 23.51 -15.47 5.98
C LEU A 15 22.65 -15.43 4.73
N THR A 16 23.10 -16.11 3.68
CA THR A 16 22.36 -16.26 2.44
C THR A 16 21.04 -16.98 2.71
N GLN A 17 19.92 -16.37 2.31
CA GLN A 17 18.60 -16.97 2.47
C GLN A 17 18.37 -17.98 1.35
N THR A 18 18.26 -19.26 1.69
CA THR A 18 18.10 -20.37 0.73
C THR A 18 16.74 -21.06 0.82
N SER A 19 15.84 -20.61 1.70
CA SER A 19 14.51 -21.19 1.83
C SER A 19 13.66 -20.87 0.60
N HIS A 20 12.78 -21.81 0.20
CA HIS A 20 11.88 -21.61 -0.94
C HIS A 20 11.02 -20.35 -0.80
N LEU A 21 10.55 -20.05 0.42
CA LEU A 21 9.79 -18.82 0.71
C LEU A 21 10.60 -17.54 0.44
N ALA A 22 11.92 -17.57 0.63
CA ALA A 22 12.78 -16.40 0.40
C ALA A 22 13.18 -16.21 -1.07
N MET A 23 13.14 -17.29 -1.86
CA MET A 23 13.50 -17.29 -3.28
C MET A 23 12.29 -17.19 -4.22
N GLU A 24 11.08 -17.04 -3.68
CA GLU A 24 9.86 -16.96 -4.47
C GLU A 24 9.82 -15.67 -5.31
N GLN A 25 9.45 -15.79 -6.59
CA GLN A 25 9.25 -14.63 -7.46
C GLN A 25 7.89 -13.99 -7.16
N ILE A 26 7.92 -12.78 -6.60
CA ILE A 26 6.70 -12.07 -6.20
C ILE A 26 6.10 -11.32 -7.40
N ASN A 27 4.91 -11.76 -7.84
CA ASN A 27 4.10 -11.08 -8.85
C ASN A 27 2.90 -10.39 -8.18
N LEU A 28 2.94 -9.06 -8.07
CA LEU A 28 1.87 -8.27 -7.44
C LEU A 28 0.67 -8.11 -8.37
N LYS A 29 -0.54 -8.43 -7.89
CA LYS A 29 -1.79 -8.27 -8.65
C LYS A 29 -2.54 -6.97 -8.34
N PHE A 30 -2.56 -6.56 -7.08
CA PHE A 30 -3.35 -5.41 -6.63
C PHE A 30 -2.70 -4.76 -5.40
N ILE A 31 -2.73 -3.42 -5.37
CA ILE A 31 -2.32 -2.61 -4.22
C ILE A 31 -3.55 -1.80 -3.81
N ASP A 32 -4.00 -1.98 -2.56
CA ASP A 32 -5.11 -1.23 -2.03
C ASP A 32 -4.68 0.21 -1.69
N THR A 33 -5.33 1.16 -2.34
CA THR A 33 -5.11 2.61 -2.19
C THR A 33 -6.27 3.30 -1.47
N SER A 34 -7.23 2.52 -0.97
CA SER A 34 -8.34 3.05 -0.19
C SER A 34 -7.89 3.72 1.11
N SER A 35 -8.67 4.71 1.56
CA SER A 35 -8.43 5.40 2.83
C SER A 35 -8.42 4.42 4.00
N LYS A 36 -7.43 4.56 4.88
CA LYS A 36 -7.36 3.85 6.18
C LYS A 36 -7.88 4.68 7.35
N MET A 37 -8.39 5.88 7.08
CA MET A 37 -9.17 6.63 8.05
C MET A 37 -10.61 6.13 7.98
N GLY A 38 -11.04 5.43 9.03
CA GLY A 38 -12.33 4.72 9.07
C GLY A 38 -12.37 3.54 8.09
N HIS A 39 -13.55 3.30 7.50
CA HIS A 39 -13.77 2.22 6.51
C HIS A 39 -13.64 2.76 5.09
N GLY A 40 -12.50 2.51 4.44
CA GLY A 40 -12.24 2.91 3.05
C GLY A 40 -13.09 2.15 2.04
N LYS A 41 -13.72 2.88 1.10
CA LYS A 41 -14.63 2.31 0.08
C LYS A 41 -14.15 2.47 -1.37
N PHE A 42 -13.38 3.53 -1.66
CA PHE A 42 -12.97 3.88 -3.03
C PHE A 42 -11.46 3.79 -3.15
N GLN A 43 -10.96 3.27 -4.28
CA GLN A 43 -9.53 3.23 -4.58
C GLN A 43 -9.05 4.58 -5.07
N THR A 44 -9.83 5.20 -5.95
CA THR A 44 -9.49 6.50 -6.54
C THR A 44 -10.46 7.60 -6.10
N THR A 45 -9.98 8.85 -6.12
CA THR A 45 -10.84 10.03 -5.91
C THR A 45 -11.91 10.14 -7.00
N GLN A 46 -11.60 9.69 -8.22
CA GLN A 46 -12.53 9.70 -9.35
C GLN A 46 -13.72 8.75 -9.12
N GLU A 47 -13.47 7.53 -8.61
CA GLU A 47 -14.53 6.60 -8.21
C GLU A 47 -15.47 7.23 -7.17
N LYS A 48 -14.89 7.89 -6.15
CA LYS A 48 -15.66 8.59 -5.11
C LYS A 48 -16.52 9.70 -5.72
N ASN A 49 -15.96 10.55 -6.57
CA ASN A 49 -16.68 11.66 -7.18
C ASN A 49 -17.81 11.18 -8.09
N LYS A 50 -17.56 10.15 -8.91
CA LYS A 50 -18.56 9.51 -9.77
C LYS A 50 -19.69 8.91 -8.94
N PHE A 51 -19.37 8.19 -7.85
CA PHE A 51 -20.37 7.57 -6.98
C PHE A 51 -21.30 8.60 -6.32
N TYR A 52 -20.76 9.75 -5.88
CA TYR A 52 -21.55 10.80 -5.24
C TYR A 52 -22.09 11.87 -6.20
N GLY A 53 -21.90 11.72 -7.52
CA GLY A 53 -22.37 12.69 -8.52
C GLY A 53 -21.71 14.07 -8.43
N ARG A 54 -20.47 14.14 -7.90
CA ARG A 54 -19.73 15.40 -7.73
C ARG A 54 -18.91 15.69 -8.99
N ALA A 55 -18.97 16.91 -9.50
CA ALA A 55 -18.02 17.36 -10.52
C ALA A 55 -16.58 17.23 -9.97
N PRO A 56 -15.59 16.85 -10.80
CA PRO A 56 -14.21 16.82 -10.34
C PRO A 56 -13.85 18.21 -9.83
N ALA A 57 -13.43 18.31 -8.57
CA ALA A 57 -12.82 19.53 -8.06
C ALA A 57 -11.58 19.77 -8.94
N LYS A 58 -11.64 20.80 -9.79
CA LYS A 58 -10.47 21.28 -10.51
C LYS A 58 -9.41 21.63 -9.46
N ALA A 59 -8.20 21.11 -9.67
CA ALA A 59 -7.03 21.47 -8.88
C ALA A 59 -6.74 22.97 -8.99
#